data_AF-A0A353ZCG3-F1
#
_entry.id   AF-A0A353ZCG3-F1
#
_cell.length_a   1.000
_cell.length_b   1.000
_cell.length_c   1.000
_cell.angle_alpha   90.00
_cell.angle_beta   90.00
_cell.angle_gamma   90.00
#
_symmetry.space_group_name_H-M   'P 1'
#
loop_
_entity.id
_entity.type
_entity.pdbx_description
1 polymer ?
#
loop_
_entity_poly.entity_id
_entity_poly.type
_entity_poly.pdbx_seq_one_letter_code
_entity_poly.pdbx_strand_id
1 'polypeptide(L)'
;SRIIETLAEQLNQSADEPWWNQYRLIEGLSELKTVALADKRPIVAQAMARILVDSTREWLVRCEAAYGLGQLNYESGVDLGLIAHEVGQLAVQMDEKVLEQPKDRRWRLCYVKLYGAFKPLETGGAGLLKQCQEKGSLASSRAAVNGVFEKLLPVISAVIKRPENLAGPHDALKEYLAASPPRGDRIHSSEEPLHSKPSSGAGQPAETPAAGG
;
A
#
# COMPACT_ATOMS: atom_id res chain seq x y z
N SER A 1 -17.33 -11.55 -8.35
CA SER A 1 -18.24 -10.43 -8.67
C SER A 1 -17.50 -9.46 -9.57
N ARG A 2 -18.02 -9.18 -10.77
CA ARG A 2 -17.41 -8.28 -11.78
C ARG A 2 -17.19 -6.85 -11.26
N ILE A 3 -17.97 -6.44 -10.26
CA ILE A 3 -17.91 -5.10 -9.65
C ILE A 3 -16.54 -4.83 -8.99
N ILE A 4 -15.96 -5.81 -8.29
CA ILE A 4 -14.68 -5.60 -7.58
C ILE A 4 -13.53 -5.43 -8.56
N GLU A 5 -13.54 -6.19 -9.65
CA GLU A 5 -12.56 -6.07 -10.73
C GLU A 5 -12.69 -4.71 -11.42
N THR A 6 -13.93 -4.28 -11.71
CA THR A 6 -14.18 -2.94 -12.27
C THR A 6 -13.71 -1.82 -11.34
N LEU A 7 -13.95 -1.93 -10.03
CA LEU A 7 -13.46 -0.93 -9.06
C LEU A 7 -11.92 -0.91 -8.98
N ALA A 8 -11.28 -2.08 -8.99
CA ALA A 8 -9.82 -2.17 -9.00
C ALA A 8 -9.21 -1.62 -10.31
N GLU A 9 -9.88 -1.86 -11.44
CA GLU A 9 -9.49 -1.31 -12.75
C GLU A 9 -9.66 0.21 -12.79
N GLN A 10 -10.81 0.73 -12.33
CA GLN A 10 -11.05 2.16 -12.21
C GLN A 10 -10.01 2.81 -11.28
N LEU A 11 -9.66 2.17 -10.18
CA LEU A 11 -8.64 2.64 -9.26
C LEU A 11 -7.28 2.78 -9.96
N ASN A 12 -6.88 1.81 -10.78
CA ASN A 12 -5.64 1.88 -11.56
C ASN A 12 -5.66 3.03 -12.59
N GLN A 13 -6.82 3.32 -13.19
CA GLN A 13 -6.99 4.38 -14.19
C GLN A 13 -7.23 5.77 -13.58
N SER A 14 -7.46 5.86 -12.28
CA SER A 14 -7.83 7.10 -11.59
C SER A 14 -6.72 8.14 -11.41
N ALA A 15 -5.53 7.94 -11.99
CA ALA A 15 -4.37 8.81 -11.75
C ALA A 15 -4.65 10.29 -12.12
N ASP A 16 -5.42 10.51 -13.19
CA ASP A 16 -5.81 11.83 -13.68
C ASP A 16 -7.09 12.39 -13.02
N GLU A 17 -7.74 11.60 -12.16
CA GLU A 17 -8.93 12.05 -11.43
C GLU A 17 -8.56 12.88 -10.20
N PRO A 18 -9.46 13.73 -9.69
CA PRO A 18 -9.22 14.46 -8.45
C PRO A 18 -8.86 13.54 -7.28
N TRP A 19 -7.88 13.93 -6.47
CA TRP A 19 -7.35 13.09 -5.36
C TRP A 19 -8.43 12.57 -4.41
N TRP A 20 -9.50 13.33 -4.19
CA TRP A 20 -10.59 12.92 -3.30
C TRP A 20 -11.35 11.72 -3.87
N ASN A 21 -11.44 11.57 -5.19
CA ASN A 21 -12.11 10.43 -5.81
C ASN A 21 -11.24 9.18 -5.69
N GLN A 22 -9.94 9.32 -5.97
CA GLN A 22 -8.94 8.26 -5.76
C GLN A 22 -8.99 7.76 -4.32
N TYR A 23 -9.00 8.68 -3.35
CA TYR A 23 -9.12 8.37 -1.92
C TYR A 23 -10.40 7.56 -1.61
N ARG A 24 -11.56 7.98 -2.13
CA ARG A 24 -12.84 7.29 -1.88
C ARG A 24 -12.91 5.91 -2.52
N LEU A 25 -12.29 5.71 -3.68
CA LEU A 25 -12.20 4.39 -4.31
C LEU A 25 -11.40 3.41 -3.43
N ILE A 26 -10.28 3.87 -2.85
CA ILE A 26 -9.45 3.04 -1.95
C ILE A 26 -10.21 2.73 -0.66
N GLU A 27 -10.78 3.75 -0.02
CA GLU A 27 -11.54 3.61 1.22
C GLU A 27 -12.67 2.58 1.02
N GLY A 28 -13.47 2.74 -0.03
CA GLY A 28 -14.56 1.82 -0.36
C GLY A 28 -14.10 0.39 -0.61
N LEU A 29 -12.97 0.18 -1.30
CA LEU A 29 -12.39 -1.16 -1.51
C LEU A 29 -11.85 -1.78 -0.22
N SER A 30 -11.31 -0.96 0.70
CA SER A 30 -10.75 -1.42 1.97
C SER A 30 -11.81 -1.87 2.97
N GLU A 31 -13.01 -1.30 2.89
CA GLU A 31 -14.16 -1.65 3.75
C GLU A 31 -14.92 -2.90 3.26
N LEU A 32 -14.61 -3.41 2.07
CA LEU A 32 -15.27 -4.61 1.55
C LEU A 32 -14.97 -5.82 2.42
N LYS A 33 -16.04 -6.45 2.93
CA LYS A 33 -15.93 -7.64 3.79
C LYS A 33 -15.18 -8.77 3.11
N THR A 34 -14.48 -9.57 3.91
CA THR A 34 -13.67 -10.74 3.52
C THR A 34 -14.35 -11.69 2.52
N VAL A 35 -15.66 -11.91 2.64
CA VAL A 35 -16.44 -12.78 1.75
C VAL A 35 -16.58 -12.19 0.35
N ALA A 36 -16.76 -10.87 0.23
CA ALA A 36 -16.87 -10.20 -1.06
C ALA A 36 -15.56 -10.30 -1.85
N LEU A 37 -14.43 -10.26 -1.15
CA LEU A 37 -13.10 -10.21 -1.76
C LEU A 37 -12.45 -11.58 -1.98
N ALA A 38 -13.03 -12.70 -1.53
CA ALA A 38 -12.41 -14.04 -1.47
C ALA A 38 -11.28 -14.31 -2.49
N ASP A 39 -11.63 -14.49 -3.76
CA ASP A 39 -10.67 -14.82 -4.83
C ASP A 39 -10.08 -13.59 -5.53
N LYS A 40 -10.45 -12.38 -5.09
CA LYS A 40 -10.08 -11.09 -5.70
C LYS A 40 -9.13 -10.27 -4.83
N ARG A 41 -8.80 -10.73 -3.62
CA ARG A 41 -7.85 -10.03 -2.73
C ARG A 41 -6.50 -9.74 -3.39
N PRO A 42 -5.87 -10.67 -4.14
CA PRO A 42 -4.60 -10.36 -4.79
C PRO A 42 -4.72 -9.18 -5.78
N ILE A 43 -5.79 -9.14 -6.58
CA ILE A 43 -6.05 -8.08 -7.55
C ILE A 43 -6.27 -6.73 -6.86
N VAL A 44 -7.07 -6.71 -5.79
CA VAL A 44 -7.33 -5.48 -5.01
C VAL A 44 -6.06 -5.00 -4.32
N ALA A 45 -5.30 -5.93 -3.72
CA ALA A 45 -4.00 -5.61 -3.13
C ALA A 45 -3.02 -5.07 -4.18
N GLN A 46 -3.03 -5.60 -5.40
CA GLN A 46 -2.17 -5.11 -6.49
C GLN A 46 -2.52 -3.68 -6.87
N ALA A 47 -3.81 -3.39 -7.04
CA ALA A 47 -4.26 -2.03 -7.36
C ALA A 47 -3.88 -1.02 -6.27
N MET A 48 -4.07 -1.37 -4.99
CA MET A 48 -3.66 -0.49 -3.89
C MET A 48 -2.14 -0.37 -3.78
N ALA A 49 -1.38 -1.45 -3.95
CA ALA A 49 0.07 -1.43 -3.90
C ALA A 49 0.68 -0.56 -5.02
N ARG A 50 0.08 -0.57 -6.22
CA ARG A 50 0.46 0.34 -7.31
C ARG A 50 0.28 1.81 -6.92
N ILE A 51 -0.82 2.14 -6.25
CA ILE A 51 -1.04 3.50 -5.76
C ILE A 51 -0.05 3.87 -4.67
N LEU A 52 0.26 2.95 -3.75
CA LEU A 52 1.24 3.17 -2.70
C LEU A 52 2.60 3.58 -3.27
N VAL A 53 3.07 2.90 -4.33
CA VAL A 53 4.40 3.16 -4.93
C VAL A 53 4.40 4.28 -5.99
N ASP A 54 3.24 4.72 -6.46
CA ASP A 54 3.11 5.80 -7.45
C ASP A 54 3.41 7.18 -6.82
N SER A 55 4.64 7.66 -7.04
CA SER A 55 5.12 8.94 -6.49
C SER A 55 4.46 10.19 -7.09
N THR A 56 3.66 10.04 -8.15
CA THR A 56 2.92 11.15 -8.75
C THR A 56 1.61 11.45 -8.02
N ARG A 57 1.11 10.50 -7.21
CA ARG A 57 -0.14 10.66 -6.46
C ARG A 57 0.05 11.42 -5.16
N GLU A 58 -1.02 12.09 -4.75
CA GLU A 58 -1.09 12.82 -3.48
C GLU A 58 -0.76 11.94 -2.27
N TRP A 59 -0.02 12.47 -1.31
CA TRP A 59 0.44 11.74 -0.12
C TRP A 59 -0.71 11.04 0.61
N LEU A 60 -1.83 11.73 0.80
CA LEU A 60 -2.97 11.18 1.52
C LEU A 60 -3.60 9.99 0.79
N VAL A 61 -3.59 9.99 -0.55
CA VAL A 61 -4.09 8.87 -1.37
C VAL A 61 -3.17 7.65 -1.21
N ARG A 62 -1.85 7.86 -1.24
CA ARG A 62 -0.85 6.80 -1.03
C ARG A 62 -0.92 6.23 0.40
N CYS A 63 -1.12 7.08 1.41
CA CYS A 63 -1.34 6.65 2.78
C CYS A 63 -2.66 5.89 2.97
N GLU A 64 -3.71 6.26 2.23
CA GLU A 64 -4.97 5.50 2.22
C GLU A 64 -4.75 4.11 1.64
N ALA A 65 -4.00 4.00 0.55
CA ALA A 65 -3.63 2.70 -0.02
C ALA A 65 -2.83 1.84 0.97
N ALA A 66 -1.85 2.43 1.67
CA ALA A 66 -1.12 1.75 2.75
C ALA A 66 -2.06 1.23 3.84
N TYR A 67 -2.97 2.08 4.32
CA TYR A 67 -3.96 1.70 5.33
C TYR A 67 -4.86 0.55 4.86
N GLY A 68 -5.43 0.67 3.65
CA GLY A 68 -6.30 -0.32 3.05
C GLY A 68 -5.61 -1.67 2.86
N LEU A 69 -4.37 -1.69 2.38
CA LEU A 69 -3.54 -2.89 2.27
C LEU A 69 -3.39 -3.62 3.61
N GLY A 70 -3.27 -2.89 4.72
CA GLY A 70 -3.24 -3.46 6.06
C GLY A 70 -4.58 -4.05 6.51
N GLN A 71 -5.71 -3.51 6.04
CA GLN A 71 -7.05 -3.96 6.43
C GLN A 71 -7.54 -5.17 5.64
N LEU A 72 -7.00 -5.43 4.45
CA LEU A 72 -7.32 -6.61 3.68
C LEU A 72 -6.97 -7.89 4.48
N ASN A 73 -7.97 -8.76 4.65
CA ASN A 73 -7.80 -10.02 5.38
C ASN A 73 -7.22 -11.11 4.46
N TYR A 74 -5.89 -11.26 4.45
CA TYR A 74 -5.18 -12.22 3.60
C TYR A 74 -5.18 -13.62 4.20
N GLU A 75 -5.33 -14.66 3.36
CA GLU A 75 -5.26 -16.05 3.82
C GLU A 75 -3.85 -16.62 3.62
N SER A 76 -3.26 -16.43 2.44
CA SER A 76 -1.91 -16.87 2.08
C SER A 76 -1.45 -16.20 0.78
N GLY A 77 -0.21 -16.46 0.36
CA GLY A 77 0.29 -16.11 -0.97
C GLY A 77 0.66 -14.63 -1.18
N VAL A 78 0.15 -13.72 -0.35
CA VAL A 78 0.50 -12.30 -0.40
C VAL A 78 1.76 -12.02 0.42
N ASP A 79 2.73 -11.34 -0.18
CA ASP A 79 3.97 -10.91 0.48
C ASP A 79 3.72 -9.67 1.35
N LEU A 80 3.39 -9.91 2.62
CA LEU A 80 3.21 -8.82 3.59
C LEU A 80 4.54 -8.12 3.94
N GLY A 81 5.67 -8.79 3.72
CA GLY A 81 6.99 -8.19 3.91
C GLY A 81 7.26 -7.10 2.89
N LEU A 82 6.94 -7.36 1.62
CA LEU A 82 6.98 -6.35 0.56
C LEU A 82 6.04 -5.18 0.85
N ILE A 83 4.78 -5.45 1.22
CA ILE A 83 3.82 -4.39 1.59
C ILE A 83 4.38 -3.53 2.74
N ALA A 84 4.89 -4.15 3.80
CA ALA A 84 5.47 -3.42 4.91
C ALA A 84 6.66 -2.56 4.46
N HIS A 85 7.55 -3.11 3.63
CA HIS A 85 8.68 -2.39 3.07
C HIS A 85 8.24 -1.13 2.31
N GLU A 86 7.25 -1.24 1.41
CA GLU A 86 6.73 -0.11 0.64
C GLU A 86 6.04 0.96 1.50
N VAL A 87 5.35 0.55 2.57
CA VAL A 87 4.83 1.50 3.57
C VAL A 87 5.97 2.26 4.27
N GLY A 88 7.07 1.57 4.56
CA GLY A 88 8.29 2.20 5.08
C GLY A 88 8.92 3.19 4.09
N GLN A 89 9.00 2.82 2.80
CA GLN A 89 9.52 3.69 1.75
C GLN A 89 8.66 4.95 1.58
N LEU A 90 7.33 4.81 1.63
CA LEU A 90 6.42 5.96 1.63
C LEU A 90 6.71 6.91 2.81
N ALA A 91 6.95 6.39 4.01
CA ALA A 91 7.30 7.20 5.16
C ALA A 91 8.60 7.98 4.94
N VAL A 92 9.66 7.33 4.44
CA VAL A 92 10.94 7.99 4.12
C VAL A 92 10.74 9.13 3.12
N GLN A 93 9.95 8.92 2.06
CA GLN A 93 9.63 9.96 1.07
C GLN A 93 8.86 11.14 1.68
N MET A 94 7.92 10.84 2.59
CA MET A 94 7.14 11.87 3.27
C MET A 94 7.96 12.66 4.29
N ASP A 95 8.87 12.01 5.02
CA ASP A 95 9.68 12.62 6.08
C ASP A 95 10.45 13.85 5.58
N GLU A 96 11.03 13.75 4.37
CA GLU A 96 11.73 14.85 3.70
C GLU A 96 10.78 16.06 3.51
N LYS A 97 9.52 15.81 3.15
CA LYS A 97 8.49 16.85 2.99
C LYS A 97 7.92 17.38 4.30
N VAL A 98 7.90 16.56 5.35
CA VAL A 98 7.53 17.00 6.70
C VAL A 98 8.55 18.01 7.21
N LEU A 99 9.85 17.79 6.99
CA LEU A 99 10.89 18.73 7.40
C LEU A 99 10.79 20.08 6.66
N GLU A 100 10.39 20.06 5.39
CA GLU A 100 10.10 21.29 4.61
C GLU A 100 8.83 22.00 5.11
N GLN A 101 7.79 21.25 5.48
CA GLN A 101 6.46 21.79 5.81
C GLN A 101 5.90 21.22 7.13
N PRO A 102 6.56 21.44 8.29
CA PRO A 102 6.26 20.72 9.53
C PRO A 102 4.90 21.08 10.15
N LYS A 103 4.27 22.17 9.68
CA LYS A 103 2.99 22.67 10.19
C LYS A 103 1.78 22.19 9.39
N ASP A 104 1.97 21.45 8.30
CA ASP A 104 0.84 20.89 7.56
C ASP A 104 0.10 19.86 8.42
N ARG A 105 -1.18 20.13 8.66
CA ARG A 105 -2.04 19.31 9.52
C ARG A 105 -2.30 17.94 8.91
N ARG A 106 -2.17 17.79 7.58
CA ARG A 106 -2.38 16.54 6.85
C ARG A 106 -1.36 15.48 7.23
N TRP A 107 -0.15 15.86 7.65
CA TRP A 107 0.88 14.89 8.05
C TRP A 107 0.40 13.96 9.15
N ARG A 108 -0.24 14.50 10.19
CA ARG A 108 -0.77 13.66 11.28
C ARG A 108 -1.73 12.60 10.77
N LEU A 109 -2.63 12.96 9.84
CA LEU A 109 -3.56 12.01 9.23
C LEU A 109 -2.81 10.93 8.43
N CYS A 110 -1.84 11.33 7.61
CA CYS A 110 -1.00 10.41 6.84
C CYS A 110 -0.30 9.39 7.75
N TYR A 111 0.42 9.83 8.79
CA TYR A 111 1.15 8.93 9.70
C TYR A 111 0.22 8.07 10.57
N VAL A 112 -0.99 8.54 10.91
CA VAL A 112 -2.00 7.70 11.55
C VAL A 112 -2.46 6.57 10.61
N LYS A 113 -2.58 6.82 9.31
CA LYS A 113 -2.88 5.79 8.32
C LYS A 113 -1.73 4.79 8.14
N LEU A 114 -0.48 5.26 8.13
CA LEU A 114 0.69 4.37 8.14
C LEU A 114 0.71 3.48 9.39
N TYR A 115 0.42 4.04 10.57
CA TYR A 115 0.23 3.23 11.79
C TYR A 115 -0.89 2.21 11.61
N GLY A 116 -2.02 2.67 11.06
CA GLY A 116 -3.21 1.88 10.78
C GLY A 116 -2.97 0.66 9.88
N ALA A 117 -2.03 0.78 8.94
CA ALA A 117 -1.61 -0.33 8.08
C ALA A 117 -1.06 -1.51 8.91
N PHE A 118 -0.27 -1.23 9.94
CA PHE A 118 0.34 -2.25 10.79
C PHE A 118 -0.58 -2.70 11.93
N LYS A 119 -1.28 -1.75 12.54
CA LYS A 119 -2.19 -1.99 13.67
C LYS A 119 -3.58 -1.47 13.34
N PRO A 120 -4.63 -2.30 13.46
CA PRO A 120 -5.97 -1.85 13.15
C PRO A 120 -6.37 -0.68 14.06
N LEU A 121 -6.95 0.35 13.46
CA LEU A 121 -7.50 1.52 14.18
C LEU A 121 -8.90 1.23 14.74
N GLU A 122 -9.58 0.24 14.16
CA GLU A 122 -10.96 -0.12 14.47
C GLU A 122 -11.07 -1.55 15.00
N THR A 123 -12.08 -1.79 15.82
CA THR A 123 -12.40 -3.11 16.35
C THR A 123 -12.73 -4.06 15.21
N GLY A 124 -12.03 -5.20 15.15
CA GLY A 124 -12.22 -6.18 14.08
C GLY A 124 -11.36 -5.96 12.84
N GLY A 125 -10.57 -4.88 12.78
CA GLY A 125 -9.59 -4.68 11.72
C GLY A 125 -8.50 -5.77 11.71
N ALA A 126 -7.87 -5.92 10.54
CA ALA A 126 -6.83 -6.90 10.32
C ALA A 126 -5.46 -6.35 10.76
N GLY A 127 -4.87 -5.40 10.04
CA GLY A 127 -3.53 -4.87 10.30
C GLY A 127 -2.42 -5.90 10.05
N LEU A 128 -1.30 -5.49 9.45
CA LEU A 128 -0.24 -6.41 9.04
C LEU A 128 0.33 -7.24 10.21
N LEU A 129 0.55 -6.62 11.39
CA LEU A 129 1.16 -7.30 12.53
C LEU A 129 0.29 -8.43 13.07
N LYS A 130 -1.00 -8.14 13.28
CA LYS A 130 -1.97 -9.12 13.79
C LYS A 130 -2.14 -10.27 12.80
N GLN A 131 -2.21 -9.98 11.50
CA GLN A 131 -2.29 -11.03 10.48
C GLN A 131 -1.07 -11.96 10.49
N CYS A 132 0.14 -11.43 10.59
CA CYS A 132 1.36 -12.25 10.73
C CYS A 132 1.44 -13.01 12.06
N GLN A 133 0.80 -12.52 13.12
CA GLN A 133 0.78 -13.18 14.42
C GLN A 133 -0.22 -14.34 14.46
N GLU A 134 -1.44 -14.13 13.96
CA GLU A 134 -2.57 -15.05 14.07
C GLU A 134 -2.59 -16.12 12.97
N LYS A 135 -2.00 -15.85 11.80
CA LYS A 135 -2.08 -16.76 10.64
C LYS A 135 -0.74 -17.41 10.34
N GLY A 136 -0.66 -18.72 10.56
CA GLY A 136 0.56 -19.50 10.31
C GLY A 136 1.05 -19.43 8.86
N SER A 137 0.15 -19.32 7.89
CA SER A 137 0.43 -19.14 6.47
C SER A 137 1.17 -17.84 6.11
N LEU A 138 1.14 -16.84 7.00
CA LEU A 138 1.79 -15.53 6.81
C LEU A 138 3.01 -15.34 7.74
N ALA A 139 3.37 -16.36 8.51
CA ALA A 139 4.45 -16.29 9.49
C ALA A 139 5.82 -15.98 8.86
N SER A 140 6.02 -16.35 7.58
CA SER A 140 7.26 -16.09 6.84
C SER A 140 7.54 -14.59 6.60
N SER A 141 6.51 -13.74 6.71
CA SER A 141 6.62 -12.27 6.59
C SER A 141 6.79 -11.56 7.94
N ARG A 142 6.58 -12.27 9.06
CA ARG A 142 6.51 -11.68 10.41
C ARG A 142 7.76 -10.86 10.77
N ALA A 143 8.95 -11.39 10.48
CA ALA A 143 10.21 -10.71 10.80
C ALA A 143 10.35 -9.38 10.04
N ALA A 144 10.02 -9.37 8.74
CA ALA A 144 10.06 -8.17 7.91
C ALA A 144 9.02 -7.13 8.37
N VAL A 145 7.77 -7.55 8.60
CA VAL A 145 6.69 -6.67 9.07
C VAL A 145 7.03 -6.06 10.44
N ASN A 146 7.51 -6.86 11.39
CA ASN A 146 7.90 -6.37 12.71
C ASN A 146 9.06 -5.38 12.61
N GLY A 147 10.11 -5.73 11.86
CA GLY A 147 11.30 -4.89 11.76
C GLY A 147 11.00 -3.53 11.12
N VAL A 148 10.18 -3.48 10.07
CA VAL A 148 9.73 -2.19 9.51
C VAL A 148 8.92 -1.40 10.54
N PHE A 149 7.95 -2.04 11.22
CA PHE A 149 7.11 -1.34 12.19
C PHE A 149 7.91 -0.77 13.37
N GLU A 150 8.88 -1.51 13.89
CA GLU A 150 9.75 -1.07 14.98
C GLU A 150 10.54 0.20 14.63
N LYS A 151 10.95 0.36 13.37
CA LYS A 151 11.65 1.55 12.88
C LYS A 151 10.70 2.68 12.51
N LEU A 152 9.51 2.35 11.99
CA LEU A 152 8.49 3.32 11.62
C LEU A 152 7.80 3.96 12.82
N LEU A 153 7.63 3.25 13.94
CA LEU A 153 6.91 3.76 15.11
C LEU A 153 7.56 5.03 15.73
N PRO A 154 8.89 5.12 15.90
CA PRO A 154 9.56 6.36 16.30
C PRO A 154 9.31 7.53 15.33
N VAL A 155 9.28 7.28 14.02
CA VAL A 155 8.97 8.28 12.98
C VAL A 155 7.56 8.82 13.18
N ILE A 156 6.56 7.94 13.28
CA ILE A 156 5.17 8.31 13.54
C ILE A 156 5.05 9.14 14.83
N SER A 157 5.71 8.70 15.91
CA SER A 157 5.69 9.41 17.19
C SER A 157 6.31 10.81 17.08
N ALA A 158 7.41 10.95 16.34
CA ALA A 158 8.05 12.25 16.09
C ALA A 158 7.10 13.19 15.35
N VAL A 159 6.53 12.77 14.21
CA VAL A 159 5.64 13.64 13.42
C VAL A 159 4.37 14.05 14.18
N ILE A 160 3.78 13.14 14.97
CA ILE A 160 2.57 13.47 15.73
C ILE A 160 2.87 14.49 16.85
N LYS A 161 3.98 14.29 17.57
CA LYS A 161 4.28 15.05 18.80
C LYS A 161 5.15 16.28 18.54
N ARG A 162 6.28 16.10 17.87
CA ARG A 162 7.39 17.06 17.71
C ARG A 162 8.18 16.76 16.43
N PRO A 163 7.73 17.27 15.26
CA PRO A 163 8.38 17.01 13.96
C PRO A 163 9.86 17.39 13.90
N GLU A 164 10.33 18.31 14.75
CA GLU A 164 11.74 18.69 14.87
C GLU A 164 12.66 17.53 15.27
N ASN A 165 12.12 16.48 15.88
CA ASN A 165 12.87 15.28 16.29
C ASN A 165 12.85 14.16 15.24
N LEU A 166 12.41 14.45 14.01
CA LEU A 166 12.21 13.45 12.96
C LEU A 166 13.53 12.92 12.36
N ALA A 167 14.59 13.73 12.31
CA ALA A 167 15.82 13.40 11.58
C ALA A 167 16.43 12.05 11.99
N GLY A 168 16.63 11.79 13.29
CA GLY A 168 17.19 10.53 13.78
C GLY A 168 16.33 9.30 13.44
N PRO A 169 15.02 9.29 13.76
CA PRO A 169 14.09 8.24 13.33
C PRO A 169 14.06 8.02 11.81
N HIS A 170 14.10 9.10 11.03
CA HIS A 170 14.13 9.03 9.56
C HIS A 170 15.36 8.26 9.07
N ASP A 171 16.56 8.64 9.52
CA ASP A 171 17.81 7.99 9.13
C ASP A 171 17.80 6.51 9.51
N ALA A 172 17.35 6.19 10.72
CA ALA A 172 17.27 4.80 11.19
C ALA A 172 16.30 3.93 10.37
N LEU A 173 15.17 4.50 9.92
CA LEU A 173 14.23 3.80 9.03
C LEU A 173 14.83 3.61 7.63
N LYS A 174 15.42 4.66 7.07
CA LYS A 174 16.06 4.65 5.75
C LYS A 174 17.19 3.62 5.67
N GLU A 175 18.07 3.60 6.66
CA GLU A 175 19.16 2.61 6.77
C GLU A 175 18.62 1.19 6.90
N TYR A 176 17.60 0.98 7.74
CA TYR A 176 17.00 -0.34 7.92
C TYR A 176 16.39 -0.88 6.63
N LEU A 177 15.66 -0.06 5.88
CA LEU A 177 15.06 -0.44 4.60
C LEU A 177 16.14 -0.77 3.57
N ALA A 178 17.20 0.03 3.47
CA ALA A 178 18.32 -0.26 2.58
C ALA A 178 19.02 -1.60 2.91
N ALA A 179 19.14 -1.94 4.20
CA ALA A 179 19.75 -3.19 4.66
C ALA A 179 18.80 -4.40 4.60
N SER A 180 17.50 -4.19 4.45
CA SER A 180 16.46 -5.23 4.51
C SER A 180 15.53 -5.17 3.29
N PRO A 181 16.05 -5.38 2.07
CA PRO A 181 15.22 -5.38 0.86
C PRO A 181 14.21 -6.53 0.87
N PRO A 182 13.06 -6.38 0.19
CA PRO A 182 12.08 -7.44 0.07
C PRO A 182 12.63 -8.62 -0.76
N ARG A 183 12.01 -9.80 -0.62
CA ARG A 183 12.43 -11.03 -1.33
C ARG A 183 12.22 -10.96 -2.84
N GLY A 184 11.34 -10.08 -3.28
CA GLY A 184 11.01 -9.83 -4.68
C GLY A 184 10.10 -8.63 -4.78
N ASP A 185 9.69 -8.34 -6.01
CA ASP A 185 8.89 -7.14 -6.33
C ASP A 185 7.42 -7.45 -6.64
N ARG A 186 6.97 -8.69 -6.39
CA ARG A 186 5.58 -9.11 -6.64
C ARG A 186 4.88 -9.34 -5.31
N ILE A 187 3.70 -8.74 -5.13
CA ILE A 187 2.90 -8.97 -3.93
C ILE A 187 2.29 -10.38 -3.90
N HIS A 188 2.05 -10.98 -5.06
CA HIS A 188 1.48 -12.31 -5.21
C HIS A 188 1.98 -12.92 -6.53
N SER A 189 2.11 -14.24 -6.61
CA SER A 189 2.72 -14.91 -7.77
C SER A 189 1.96 -14.71 -9.09
N SER A 190 0.65 -14.45 -9.03
CA SER A 190 -0.20 -14.15 -10.19
C SER A 190 -0.10 -12.71 -10.70
N GLU A 191 0.48 -11.80 -9.93
CA GLU A 191 0.45 -10.37 -10.21
C GLU A 191 1.77 -9.89 -10.81
N GLU A 192 1.72 -8.81 -11.59
CA GLU A 192 2.92 -8.14 -12.13
C GLU A 192 3.80 -7.53 -11.01
N PRO A 193 5.11 -7.34 -11.25
CA PRO A 193 5.97 -6.61 -10.32
C PRO A 193 5.44 -5.19 -10.07
N LEU A 194 5.60 -4.69 -8.84
CA LEU A 194 5.08 -3.37 -8.44
C LEU A 194 5.78 -2.23 -9.17
N HIS A 195 7.09 -2.35 -9.36
CA HIS A 195 7.91 -1.29 -9.94
C HIS A 195 8.12 -1.46 -11.46
N SER A 196 7.49 -2.45 -12.10
CA SER A 196 7.44 -2.49 -13.56
C SER A 196 6.56 -1.39 -14.13
N LYS A 197 6.98 -0.80 -15.26
CA LYS A 197 6.12 0.12 -16.03
C LYS A 197 4.80 -0.61 -16.34
N PRO A 198 3.63 0.04 -16.16
CA PRO A 198 2.36 -0.60 -16.45
C PRO A 198 2.38 -1.13 -17.88
N SER A 199 2.13 -2.43 -18.06
CA SER A 199 1.98 -2.97 -19.41
C SER A 199 0.75 -2.31 -20.01
N SER A 200 0.95 -1.50 -21.05
CA SER A 200 -0.13 -0.95 -21.86
C SER A 200 -0.74 -2.11 -22.63
N GLY A 201 -1.70 -2.80 -22.02
CA GLY A 201 -2.28 -4.04 -22.56
C GLY A 201 -3.79 -4.02 -22.55
N ALA A 202 -4.41 -3.30 -23.50
CA ALA A 202 -5.68 -3.70 -24.14
C ALA A 202 -5.98 -2.77 -25.33
N GLY A 203 -5.84 -3.29 -26.56
CA GLY A 203 -6.40 -2.66 -27.76
C GLY A 203 -5.50 -2.62 -29.00
N GLN A 204 -4.90 -3.75 -29.41
CA GLN A 204 -4.71 -3.94 -30.86
C GLN A 204 -6.04 -4.49 -31.40
N PRO A 205 -6.74 -3.79 -32.30
CA PRO A 205 -7.84 -4.38 -33.03
C PRO A 205 -7.27 -5.55 -33.83
N ALA A 206 -7.88 -6.72 -33.69
CA ALA A 206 -7.61 -7.84 -34.57
C ALA A 206 -7.84 -7.39 -36.01
N GLU A 207 -6.76 -7.33 -36.81
CA GLU A 207 -6.88 -7.22 -38.26
C GLU A 207 -7.75 -8.37 -38.74
N THR A 208 -8.91 -8.00 -39.27
CA THR A 208 -9.82 -8.93 -39.93
C THR A 208 -9.12 -9.39 -41.21
N PRO A 209 -9.00 -10.69 -41.49
CA PRO A 209 -8.46 -11.14 -42.77
C PRO A 209 -9.44 -10.71 -43.87
N ALA A 210 -8.98 -9.84 -44.76
CA ALA A 210 -9.74 -9.43 -45.93
C ALA A 210 -9.98 -10.66 -46.82
N ALA A 211 -11.23 -11.07 -46.90
CA ALA A 211 -11.72 -12.00 -47.90
C ALA A 211 -12.04 -11.22 -49.19
N GLY A 212 -11.37 -11.57 -50.28
CA GLY A 212 -11.90 -11.64 -51.65
C GLY A 212 -12.48 -10.39 -52.32
N GLY A 213 -11.79 -9.97 -53.39
CA GLY A 213 -12.31 -9.12 -54.47
C GLY A 213 -11.36 -9.13 -55.64
#